data_AF-A0A7V8FEV1-F1
#
_entry.id   AF-A0A7V8FEV1-F1
#
_cell.length_a   1.000
_cell.length_b   1.000
_cell.length_c   1.000
_cell.angle_alpha   90.00
_cell.angle_beta   90.00
_cell.angle_gamma   90.00
#
_symmetry.space_group_name_H-M   'P 1'
#
loop_
_entity.id
_entity.type
_entity.pdbx_description
1 polymer ?
#
loop_
_entity_poly.entity_id
_entity_poly.type
_entity_poly.pdbx_seq_one_letter_code
_entity_poly.pdbx_strand_id
1 'polypeptide(L)'
;METIRKLAILADAAKYDASCAFSGAGKRDSRCSGGIGSTEGMGICHSYTPDGHCVSLLKILLTNFCVYDCAYCVNRVSSNVPRARFSVEEVVTLTLDFYKRNYIEGLFLSSGIIRNADYTMERMVEVARQLREDHRFAGYIHLKTIPEASPELLASAGRLADRLSINLELPTEAGLTALAPEKTVHSIRGAMDELRWRIEEAKEARKAPALPATPDRGRATRARPPRFAPAGQST
;
A
#
# COMPACT_ATOMS: atom_id res chain seq x y z
N MET A 1 -6.57 0.97 23.55
CA MET A 1 -7.95 1.11 23.02
C MET A 1 -8.03 2.09 21.84
N GLU A 2 -7.23 3.17 21.82
CA GLU A 2 -7.24 4.15 20.71
C GLU A 2 -6.86 3.55 19.34
N THR A 3 -5.81 2.74 19.25
CA THR A 3 -5.34 2.13 17.99
C THR A 3 -6.39 1.21 17.35
N ILE A 4 -7.15 0.46 18.16
CA ILE A 4 -8.24 -0.41 17.68
C ILE A 4 -9.37 0.44 17.08
N ARG A 5 -9.72 1.56 17.72
CA ARG A 5 -10.71 2.49 17.18
C ARG A 5 -10.25 3.12 15.86
N LYS A 6 -8.99 3.55 15.77
CA LYS A 6 -8.40 4.05 14.52
C LYS A 6 -8.43 2.98 13.44
N LEU A 7 -8.07 1.75 13.77
CA LEU A 7 -8.11 0.61 12.85
C LEU A 7 -9.52 0.39 12.29
N ALA A 8 -10.56 0.36 13.14
CA ALA A 8 -11.93 0.19 12.68
C ALA A 8 -12.35 1.28 11.66
N ILE A 9 -11.97 2.54 11.90
CA ILE A 9 -12.27 3.65 10.98
C ILE A 9 -11.48 3.53 9.67
N LEU A 10 -10.18 3.26 9.77
CA LEU A 10 -9.26 3.34 8.63
C LEU A 10 -9.27 2.09 7.77
N ALA A 11 -9.58 0.92 8.33
CA ALA A 11 -9.87 -0.30 7.58
C ALA A 11 -11.19 -0.18 6.81
N ASP A 12 -12.25 0.36 7.44
CA ASP A 12 -13.53 0.57 6.76
C ASP A 12 -13.38 1.58 5.61
N ALA A 13 -12.66 2.68 5.84
CA ALA A 13 -12.38 3.66 4.79
C ALA A 13 -11.54 3.08 3.64
N ALA A 14 -10.62 2.14 3.91
CA ALA A 14 -9.80 1.48 2.90
C ALA A 14 -10.60 0.54 1.98
N LYS A 15 -11.84 0.15 2.32
CA LYS A 15 -12.65 -0.73 1.46
C LYS A 15 -12.94 -0.14 0.08
N TYR A 16 -12.99 1.19 -0.03
CA TYR A 16 -13.22 1.92 -1.28
C TYR A 16 -11.98 2.00 -2.18
N ASP A 17 -10.82 1.52 -1.71
CA ASP A 17 -9.61 1.47 -2.52
C ASP A 17 -9.64 0.27 -3.49
N ALA A 18 -9.73 0.52 -4.79
CA ALA A 18 -9.82 -0.54 -5.80
C ALA A 18 -8.42 -1.10 -6.10
N SER A 19 -8.04 -2.21 -5.46
CA SER A 19 -6.69 -2.78 -5.65
C SER A 19 -6.55 -4.29 -5.39
N CYS A 20 -7.41 -4.86 -4.54
CA CYS A 20 -7.34 -6.26 -4.11
C CYS A 20 -8.58 -7.02 -4.57
N ALA A 21 -8.50 -8.35 -4.67
CA ALA A 21 -9.67 -9.19 -4.90
C ALA A 21 -10.61 -9.00 -3.70
N PHE A 22 -11.70 -8.28 -3.92
CA PHE A 22 -12.60 -7.90 -2.85
C PHE A 22 -13.33 -9.16 -2.35
N SER A 23 -13.04 -9.55 -1.12
CA SER A 23 -13.95 -10.37 -0.32
C SER A 23 -15.15 -9.51 0.05
N GLY A 24 -16.04 -9.28 -0.91
CA GLY A 24 -17.35 -8.66 -0.70
C GLY A 24 -18.30 -9.55 0.07
N ALA A 25 -17.82 -10.06 1.20
CA ALA A 25 -18.66 -10.75 2.14
C ALA A 25 -19.61 -9.70 2.74
N GLY A 26 -20.91 -9.87 2.51
CA GLY A 26 -21.93 -9.05 3.16
C GLY A 26 -21.83 -9.17 4.70
N LYS A 27 -22.52 -8.29 5.42
CA LYS A 27 -22.57 -8.33 6.90
C LYS A 27 -23.10 -9.69 7.35
N ARG A 28 -22.20 -10.59 7.75
CA ARG A 28 -22.54 -11.83 8.46
C ARG A 28 -22.14 -11.62 9.91
N ASP A 29 -23.12 -11.79 10.80
CA ASP A 29 -22.92 -11.71 12.23
C ASP A 29 -23.58 -12.94 12.86
N SER A 30 -22.77 -13.74 13.56
CA SER A 30 -23.23 -14.93 14.26
C SER A 30 -23.51 -14.70 15.75
N ARG A 31 -23.33 -13.46 16.26
CA ARG A 31 -23.55 -13.12 17.67
C ARG A 31 -24.98 -13.40 18.12
N CYS A 32 -25.97 -13.12 17.27
CA CYS A 32 -27.38 -13.38 17.56
C CYS A 32 -27.77 -14.86 17.44
N SER A 33 -27.07 -15.65 16.62
CA SER A 33 -27.39 -17.06 16.38
C SER A 33 -26.57 -18.02 17.23
N GLY A 34 -25.61 -17.53 18.01
CA GLY A 34 -24.65 -18.38 18.74
C GLY A 34 -23.71 -19.17 17.83
N GLY A 35 -23.70 -18.87 16.53
CA GLY A 35 -22.88 -19.55 15.53
C GLY A 35 -21.43 -19.06 15.50
N ILE A 36 -20.61 -19.71 14.67
CA ILE A 36 -19.22 -19.32 14.43
C ILE A 36 -19.12 -18.58 13.09
N GLY A 37 -18.42 -17.44 13.10
CA GLY A 37 -18.08 -16.68 11.89
C GLY A 37 -18.74 -15.30 11.83
N SER A 38 -17.92 -14.26 11.72
CA SER A 38 -18.36 -12.88 11.53
C SER A 38 -17.44 -12.17 10.54
N THR A 39 -17.99 -11.29 9.72
CA THR A 39 -17.23 -10.49 8.74
C THR A 39 -16.83 -9.15 9.35
N GLU A 40 -16.25 -9.14 10.55
CA GLU A 40 -15.79 -7.90 11.20
C GLU A 40 -14.62 -7.29 10.40
N GLY A 41 -14.76 -6.00 10.07
CA GLY A 41 -13.92 -5.25 9.12
C GLY A 41 -12.54 -4.88 9.67
N MET A 42 -11.74 -5.85 10.06
CA MET A 42 -10.36 -5.66 10.53
C MET A 42 -9.37 -5.28 9.41
N GLY A 43 -9.89 -4.99 8.20
CA GLY A 43 -9.09 -4.51 7.08
C GLY A 43 -8.26 -5.60 6.41
N ILE A 44 -8.53 -6.88 6.59
CA ILE A 44 -7.78 -7.93 5.89
C ILE A 44 -8.38 -8.15 4.50
N CYS A 45 -7.57 -8.11 3.45
CA CYS A 45 -7.96 -8.44 2.09
C CYS A 45 -7.03 -9.50 1.48
N HIS A 46 -7.43 -10.08 0.35
CA HIS A 46 -6.61 -11.04 -0.38
C HIS A 46 -6.08 -10.42 -1.68
N SER A 47 -4.81 -10.67 -1.97
CA SER A 47 -4.16 -10.28 -3.22
C SER A 47 -3.39 -11.47 -3.79
N TYR A 48 -3.12 -11.43 -5.08
CA TYR A 48 -2.28 -12.41 -5.74
C TYR A 48 -0.90 -11.83 -6.03
N THR A 49 0.13 -12.56 -5.65
CA THR A 49 1.53 -12.26 -5.99
C THR A 49 1.79 -12.59 -7.48
N PRO A 50 2.88 -12.09 -8.07
CA PRO A 50 3.21 -12.36 -9.48
C PRO A 50 3.39 -13.86 -9.83
N ASP A 51 3.72 -14.68 -8.83
CA ASP A 51 3.81 -16.15 -8.94
C ASP A 51 2.48 -16.88 -8.71
N GLY A 52 1.37 -16.14 -8.53
CA GLY A 52 0.02 -16.67 -8.42
C GLY A 52 -0.41 -17.10 -7.02
N HIS A 53 0.42 -16.86 -6.00
CA HIS A 53 0.07 -17.18 -4.62
C HIS A 53 -0.92 -16.16 -4.06
N CYS A 54 -1.96 -16.65 -3.39
CA CYS A 54 -2.88 -15.80 -2.64
C CYS A 54 -2.22 -15.42 -1.31
N VAL A 55 -2.16 -14.13 -1.01
CA VAL A 55 -1.65 -13.57 0.25
C VAL A 55 -2.71 -12.71 0.90
N SER A 56 -2.82 -12.80 2.22
CA SER A 56 -3.66 -11.93 3.04
C SER A 56 -2.87 -10.69 3.47
N LEU A 57 -3.45 -9.51 3.25
CA LEU A 57 -2.82 -8.22 3.51
C LEU A 57 -3.65 -7.43 4.50
N LEU A 58 -2.98 -6.74 5.44
CA LEU A 58 -3.59 -5.69 6.23
C LEU A 58 -3.80 -4.46 5.34
N LYS A 59 -5.02 -4.26 4.88
CA LYS A 59 -5.48 -3.14 4.06
C LYS A 59 -6.00 -2.01 4.92
N ILE A 60 -5.19 -0.98 5.08
CA ILE A 60 -5.53 0.18 5.90
C ILE A 60 -5.13 1.48 5.21
N LEU A 61 -5.78 2.56 5.64
CA LEU A 61 -5.30 3.90 5.36
C LEU A 61 -4.37 4.38 6.48
N LEU A 62 -3.27 5.05 6.15
CA LEU A 62 -2.49 5.84 7.12
C LEU A 62 -3.39 6.89 7.77
N THR A 63 -4.25 7.50 6.96
CA THR A 63 -5.31 8.38 7.42
C THR A 63 -6.46 8.40 6.42
N ASN A 64 -7.65 8.72 6.90
CA ASN A 64 -8.76 9.13 6.05
C ASN A 64 -8.93 10.64 6.01
N PHE A 65 -8.10 11.46 6.65
CA PHE A 65 -8.08 12.91 6.40
C PHE A 65 -7.56 13.17 4.98
N CYS A 66 -8.30 13.95 4.20
CA CYS A 66 -7.93 14.31 2.84
C CYS A 66 -8.27 15.78 2.59
N VAL A 67 -7.34 16.52 1.98
CA VAL A 67 -7.58 17.91 1.55
C VAL A 67 -8.32 18.01 0.21
N TYR A 68 -8.40 16.91 -0.55
CA TYR A 68 -9.09 16.90 -1.85
C TYR A 68 -10.60 16.67 -1.71
N ASP A 69 -11.39 17.24 -2.63
CA ASP A 69 -12.84 17.13 -2.65
C ASP A 69 -13.41 16.21 -3.75
N CYS A 70 -12.74 15.08 -4.00
CA CYS A 70 -13.18 14.10 -5.00
C CYS A 70 -14.64 13.65 -4.75
N ALA A 71 -15.55 13.94 -5.67
CA ALA A 71 -17.00 13.79 -5.51
C ALA A 71 -17.44 12.35 -5.20
N TYR A 72 -16.71 11.36 -5.73
CA TYR A 72 -16.95 9.93 -5.53
C TYR A 72 -16.31 9.34 -4.27
N CYS A 73 -15.47 10.10 -3.56
CA CYS A 73 -14.70 9.62 -2.43
C CYS A 73 -15.38 9.95 -1.10
N VAL A 74 -15.67 8.93 -0.28
CA VAL A 74 -16.22 9.14 1.07
C VAL A 74 -15.26 9.94 1.97
N ASN A 75 -13.96 9.87 1.69
CA ASN A 75 -12.91 10.54 2.47
C ASN A 75 -12.64 11.97 1.98
N ARG A 76 -13.40 12.50 1.01
CA ARG A 76 -13.26 13.88 0.53
C ARG A 76 -13.41 14.90 1.65
N VAL A 77 -12.81 16.07 1.53
CA VAL A 77 -12.76 17.08 2.59
C VAL A 77 -14.16 17.53 3.06
N SER A 78 -15.14 17.60 2.13
CA SER A 78 -16.51 18.01 2.44
C SER A 78 -17.36 16.94 3.15
N SER A 79 -16.87 15.70 3.30
CA SER A 79 -17.62 14.62 3.94
C SER A 79 -17.52 14.66 5.47
N ASN A 80 -18.68 14.60 6.13
CA ASN A 80 -18.78 14.45 7.58
C ASN A 80 -18.76 12.97 8.00
N VAL A 81 -17.58 12.38 8.04
CA VAL A 81 -17.34 11.01 8.50
C VAL A 81 -16.33 11.00 9.64
N PRO A 82 -16.36 9.99 10.55
CA PRO A 82 -15.34 9.85 11.58
C PRO A 82 -13.94 9.82 10.97
N ARG A 83 -13.04 10.67 11.47
CA ARG A 83 -11.67 10.76 10.96
C ARG A 83 -10.68 10.21 11.97
N ALA A 84 -9.64 9.56 11.45
CA ALA A 84 -8.56 9.01 12.21
C ALA A 84 -7.25 9.15 11.44
N ARG A 85 -6.15 9.11 12.18
CA ARG A 85 -4.80 9.14 11.64
C ARG A 85 -3.91 8.28 12.52
N PHE A 86 -3.14 7.41 11.88
CA PHE A 86 -2.04 6.71 12.53
C PHE A 86 -0.75 7.53 12.50
N SER A 87 0.08 7.36 13.53
CA SER A 87 1.51 7.63 13.42
C SER A 87 2.18 6.53 12.57
N VAL A 88 3.42 6.76 12.16
CA VAL A 88 4.22 5.75 11.46
C VAL A 88 4.39 4.52 12.34
N GLU A 89 4.75 4.72 13.61
CA GLU A 89 5.02 3.69 14.59
C GLU A 89 3.77 2.84 14.87
N GLU A 90 2.58 3.46 14.89
CA GLU A 90 1.31 2.74 15.02
C GLU A 90 1.11 1.75 13.87
N VAL A 91 1.35 2.16 12.61
CA VAL A 91 1.20 1.28 11.44
C VAL A 91 2.22 0.15 11.44
N VAL A 92 3.48 0.47 11.75
CA VAL A 92 4.58 -0.50 11.83
C VAL A 92 4.27 -1.55 12.91
N THR A 93 3.94 -1.11 14.12
CA THR A 93 3.60 -2.00 15.24
C THR A 93 2.41 -2.88 14.89
N LEU A 94 1.35 -2.31 14.33
CA LEU A 94 0.15 -3.05 13.96
C LEU A 94 0.44 -4.13 12.92
N THR A 95 1.25 -3.80 11.90
CA THR A 95 1.64 -4.73 10.84
C THR A 95 2.46 -5.89 11.41
N LEU A 96 3.44 -5.59 12.26
CA LEU A 96 4.26 -6.61 12.91
C LEU A 96 3.45 -7.52 13.83
N ASP A 97 2.50 -6.96 14.59
CA ASP A 97 1.64 -7.71 15.50
C ASP A 97 0.71 -8.68 14.76
N PHE A 98 0.09 -8.24 13.65
CA PHE A 98 -0.74 -9.10 12.82
C PHE A 98 0.10 -10.18 12.13
N TYR A 99 1.29 -9.82 11.64
CA TYR A 99 2.19 -10.77 10.98
C TYR A 99 2.69 -11.86 11.94
N LYS A 100 3.15 -11.49 13.14
CA LYS A 100 3.63 -12.44 14.17
C LYS A 100 2.53 -13.39 14.65
N ARG A 101 1.26 -12.99 14.55
CA ARG A 101 0.09 -13.80 14.93
C ARG A 101 -0.48 -14.64 13.77
N ASN A 102 0.18 -14.66 12.62
CA ASN A 102 -0.28 -15.39 11.43
C ASN A 102 -1.61 -14.89 10.85
N TYR A 103 -1.93 -13.60 11.03
CA TYR A 103 -3.17 -13.03 10.48
C TYR A 103 -2.98 -12.42 9.09
N ILE A 104 -1.75 -12.02 8.74
CA ILE A 104 -1.41 -11.42 7.45
C ILE A 104 -0.04 -11.89 6.98
N GLU A 105 0.17 -11.95 5.67
CA GLU A 105 1.47 -12.09 5.03
C GLU A 105 2.05 -10.75 4.57
N GLY A 106 1.32 -9.64 4.73
CA GLY A 106 1.79 -8.33 4.30
C GLY A 106 0.90 -7.13 4.62
N LEU A 107 1.33 -5.96 4.17
CA LEU A 107 0.67 -4.67 4.34
C LEU A 107 0.22 -4.13 2.99
N PHE A 108 -1.04 -3.69 2.90
CA PHE A 108 -1.51 -2.77 1.87
C PHE A 108 -1.74 -1.41 2.52
N LEU A 109 -0.94 -0.41 2.15
CA LEU A 109 -1.02 0.93 2.71
C LEU A 109 -1.39 1.96 1.64
N SER A 110 -2.44 2.70 1.93
CA SER A 110 -2.92 3.85 1.18
C SER A 110 -3.14 5.02 2.15
N SER A 111 -3.53 6.20 1.65
CA SER A 111 -3.78 7.36 2.50
C SER A 111 -4.69 8.38 1.82
N GLY A 112 -5.45 9.13 2.62
CA GLY A 112 -5.86 10.48 2.22
C GLY A 112 -4.68 11.44 2.24
N ILE A 113 -4.81 12.59 1.56
CA ILE A 113 -3.73 13.58 1.45
C ILE A 113 -3.77 14.53 2.65
N ILE A 114 -2.74 14.48 3.49
CA ILE A 114 -2.55 15.39 4.62
C ILE A 114 -1.58 16.49 4.20
N ARG A 115 -2.00 17.76 4.31
CA ARG A 115 -1.23 18.95 3.92
C ARG A 115 -0.92 19.02 2.42
N ASN A 116 -0.14 18.07 1.90
CA ASN A 116 0.20 17.94 0.48
C ASN A 116 0.64 16.49 0.17
N ALA A 117 0.89 16.22 -1.11
CA ALA A 117 1.28 14.91 -1.63
C ALA A 117 2.61 14.43 -1.02
N ASP A 118 3.65 15.27 -1.03
CA ASP A 118 4.99 14.92 -0.54
C ASP A 118 4.99 14.52 0.92
N TYR A 119 4.39 15.36 1.79
CA TYR A 119 4.32 15.09 3.22
C TYR A 119 3.65 13.75 3.50
N THR A 120 2.55 13.46 2.79
CA THR A 120 1.82 12.20 2.96
C THR A 120 2.65 11.02 2.47
N MET A 121 3.25 11.14 1.28
CA MET A 121 4.05 10.09 0.67
C MET A 121 5.31 9.80 1.50
N GLU A 122 5.96 10.82 2.05
CA GLU A 122 7.09 10.69 2.97
C GLU A 122 6.73 9.83 4.19
N ARG A 123 5.55 10.05 4.80
CA ARG A 123 5.10 9.21 5.93
C ARG A 123 4.85 7.76 5.51
N MET A 124 4.30 7.53 4.32
CA MET A 124 4.08 6.17 3.80
C MET A 124 5.41 5.46 3.48
N VAL A 125 6.37 6.17 2.89
CA VAL A 125 7.73 5.68 2.65
C VAL A 125 8.42 5.35 3.95
N GLU A 126 8.29 6.20 4.98
CA GLU A 126 8.90 5.96 6.29
C GLU A 126 8.34 4.70 6.97
N VAL A 127 7.04 4.40 6.84
CA VAL A 127 6.48 3.11 7.31
C VAL A 127 7.18 1.94 6.63
N ALA A 128 7.33 1.99 5.29
CA ALA A 128 7.98 0.91 4.56
C ALA A 128 9.47 0.80 4.89
N ARG A 129 10.15 1.94 5.12
CA ARG A 129 11.56 2.00 5.52
C ARG A 129 11.77 1.34 6.88
N GLN A 130 11.00 1.73 7.90
CA GLN A 130 11.09 1.12 9.24
C GLN A 130 10.81 -0.39 9.19
N LEU A 131 9.79 -0.82 8.44
CA LEU A 131 9.52 -2.24 8.25
C LEU A 131 10.73 -2.97 7.66
N ARG A 132 11.32 -2.47 6.56
CA ARG A 132 12.42 -3.15 5.85
C ARG A 132 13.76 -3.08 6.57
N GLU A 133 14.16 -1.89 7.02
CA GLU A 133 15.50 -1.61 7.51
C GLU A 133 15.62 -1.88 9.01
N ASP A 134 14.67 -1.36 9.79
CA ASP A 134 14.76 -1.39 11.25
C ASP A 134 14.22 -2.73 11.80
N HIS A 135 13.14 -3.24 11.20
CA HIS A 135 12.48 -4.47 11.64
C HIS A 135 12.77 -5.69 10.78
N ARG A 136 13.50 -5.54 9.65
CA ARG A 136 13.82 -6.63 8.71
C ARG A 136 12.60 -7.44 8.29
N PHE A 137 11.46 -6.77 8.17
CA PHE A 137 10.20 -7.35 7.74
C PHE A 137 10.34 -7.85 6.30
N ALA A 138 10.13 -9.14 6.10
CA ALA A 138 10.21 -9.81 4.79
C ALA A 138 8.84 -10.15 4.19
N GLY A 139 7.75 -9.71 4.83
CA GLY A 139 6.40 -9.87 4.30
C GLY A 139 6.11 -8.91 3.14
N TYR A 140 4.96 -9.13 2.48
CA TYR A 140 4.57 -8.36 1.31
C TYR A 140 4.22 -6.91 1.66
N ILE A 141 4.65 -5.93 0.86
CA ILE A 141 4.29 -4.52 1.00
C ILE A 141 3.74 -4.01 -0.33
N HIS A 142 2.46 -3.62 -0.32
CA HIS A 142 1.81 -2.89 -1.40
C HIS A 142 1.58 -1.45 -0.95
N LEU A 143 2.25 -0.51 -1.60
CA LEU A 143 2.00 0.92 -1.40
C LEU A 143 1.17 1.50 -2.54
N LYS A 144 0.17 2.30 -2.18
CA LYS A 144 -0.53 3.12 -3.14
C LYS A 144 0.12 4.50 -3.21
N THR A 145 0.77 4.80 -4.33
CA THR A 145 1.52 6.04 -4.47
C THR A 145 0.61 7.21 -4.80
N ILE A 146 1.05 8.41 -4.41
CA ILE A 146 0.37 9.67 -4.70
C ILE A 146 1.07 10.27 -5.94
N PRO A 147 0.40 10.39 -7.09
CA PRO A 147 1.03 10.83 -8.34
C PRO A 147 1.75 12.18 -8.26
N GLU A 148 1.20 13.11 -7.47
CA GLU A 148 1.76 14.46 -7.29
C GLU A 148 2.94 14.51 -6.31
N ALA A 149 3.38 13.38 -5.76
CA ALA A 149 4.54 13.33 -4.87
C ALA A 149 5.85 13.38 -5.66
N SER A 150 6.92 13.80 -5.00
CA SER A 150 8.22 13.99 -5.62
C SER A 150 8.78 12.69 -6.24
N PRO A 151 9.48 12.78 -7.37
CA PRO A 151 10.17 11.65 -8.01
C PRO A 151 11.02 10.82 -7.06
N GLU A 152 11.70 11.47 -6.10
CA GLU A 152 12.59 10.83 -5.13
C GLU A 152 11.81 10.00 -4.11
N LEU A 153 10.61 10.46 -3.70
CA LEU A 153 9.72 9.72 -2.81
C LEU A 153 9.13 8.50 -3.52
N LEU A 154 8.71 8.66 -4.78
CA LEU A 154 8.23 7.55 -5.60
C LEU A 154 9.33 6.50 -5.83
N ALA A 155 10.57 6.94 -6.07
CA ALA A 155 11.73 6.06 -6.17
C ALA A 155 11.99 5.28 -4.88
N SER A 156 11.89 5.97 -3.73
CA SER A 156 12.09 5.37 -2.42
C SER A 156 11.02 4.33 -2.13
N ALA A 157 9.76 4.63 -2.42
CA ALA A 157 8.67 3.66 -2.34
C ALA A 157 8.94 2.42 -3.22
N GLY A 158 9.44 2.61 -4.45
CA GLY A 158 9.77 1.50 -5.35
C GLY A 158 10.93 0.62 -4.90
N ARG A 159 11.83 1.14 -4.05
CA ARG A 159 12.91 0.34 -3.44
C ARG A 159 12.43 -0.49 -2.25
N LEU A 160 11.43 0.00 -1.52
CA LEU A 160 10.99 -0.57 -0.24
C LEU A 160 9.78 -1.50 -0.39
N ALA A 161 8.89 -1.21 -1.34
CA ALA A 161 7.67 -1.96 -1.57
C ALA A 161 7.83 -3.06 -2.63
N ASP A 162 7.03 -4.12 -2.51
CA ASP A 162 6.97 -5.21 -3.49
C ASP A 162 6.04 -4.86 -4.66
N ARG A 163 5.05 -3.99 -4.41
CA ARG A 163 4.10 -3.51 -5.41
C ARG A 163 3.73 -2.07 -5.16
N LEU A 164 3.71 -1.31 -6.26
CA LEU A 164 3.16 0.03 -6.31
C LEU A 164 1.88 0.04 -7.14
N SER A 165 0.91 0.86 -6.74
CA SER A 165 -0.26 1.16 -7.56
C SER A 165 -0.60 2.65 -7.52
N ILE A 166 -1.09 3.15 -8.66
CA ILE A 166 -1.60 4.52 -8.82
C ILE A 166 -3.08 4.44 -9.19
N ASN A 167 -3.86 5.38 -8.68
CA ASN A 167 -5.22 5.58 -9.16
C ASN A 167 -5.24 6.55 -10.36
N LEU A 168 -5.82 6.08 -11.47
CA LEU A 168 -6.17 6.92 -12.61
C LEU A 168 -7.47 7.71 -12.40
N GLU A 169 -8.37 7.17 -11.56
CA GLU A 169 -9.70 7.69 -11.22
C GLU A 169 -10.70 7.69 -12.38
N LEU A 170 -10.50 8.51 -13.41
CA LEU A 170 -11.47 8.73 -14.49
C LEU A 170 -10.81 8.69 -15.87
N PRO A 171 -11.48 8.12 -16.89
CA PRO A 171 -10.88 7.94 -18.22
C PRO A 171 -10.85 9.22 -19.07
N THR A 172 -11.63 10.25 -18.71
CA THR A 172 -11.72 11.51 -19.45
C THR A 172 -11.28 12.68 -18.59
N GLU A 173 -10.59 13.65 -19.21
CA GLU A 173 -10.13 14.86 -18.54
C GLU A 173 -11.27 15.74 -18.03
N ALA A 174 -12.34 15.87 -18.83
CA ALA A 174 -13.55 16.58 -18.43
C ALA A 174 -14.20 15.95 -17.19
N GLY A 175 -14.26 14.61 -17.14
CA GLY A 175 -14.76 13.89 -15.97
C GLY A 175 -13.88 14.09 -14.75
N LEU A 176 -12.56 14.00 -14.92
CA LEU A 176 -11.60 14.22 -13.85
C LEU A 176 -11.74 15.64 -13.26
N THR A 177 -11.79 16.66 -14.11
CA THR A 177 -11.96 18.05 -13.69
C THR A 177 -13.28 18.26 -12.94
N ALA A 178 -14.36 17.63 -13.40
CA ALA A 178 -15.69 17.78 -12.79
C ALA A 178 -15.81 17.05 -11.44
N LEU A 179 -15.12 15.92 -11.24
CA LEU A 179 -15.32 15.02 -10.10
C LEU A 179 -14.12 14.93 -9.14
N ALA A 180 -12.94 15.43 -9.53
CA ALA A 180 -11.72 15.45 -8.73
C ALA A 180 -10.84 16.64 -9.16
N PRO A 181 -11.28 17.88 -8.90
CA PRO A 181 -10.67 19.09 -9.45
C PRO A 181 -9.21 19.31 -9.01
N GLU A 182 -8.77 18.70 -7.91
CA GLU A 182 -7.38 18.78 -7.43
C GLU A 182 -6.44 17.81 -8.17
N LYS A 183 -6.96 16.94 -9.06
CA LYS A 183 -6.18 15.97 -9.83
C LYS A 183 -6.12 16.37 -11.30
N THR A 184 -4.98 16.12 -11.94
CA THR A 184 -4.82 16.42 -13.36
C THR A 184 -4.40 15.17 -14.14
N VAL A 185 -4.84 15.05 -15.39
CA VAL A 185 -4.40 13.96 -16.27
C VAL A 185 -2.89 14.03 -16.49
N HIS A 186 -2.34 15.26 -16.56
CA HIS A 186 -0.91 15.48 -16.73
C HIS A 186 -0.09 14.94 -15.55
N SER A 187 -0.45 15.26 -14.30
CA SER A 187 0.27 14.75 -13.11
C SER A 187 0.21 13.22 -13.04
N ILE A 188 -0.97 12.64 -13.26
CA ILE A 188 -1.18 11.20 -13.22
C ILE A 188 -0.35 10.49 -14.31
N ARG A 189 -0.41 10.98 -15.56
CA ARG A 189 0.38 10.40 -16.65
C ARG A 189 1.88 10.56 -16.42
N GLY A 190 2.33 11.73 -15.96
CA GLY A 190 3.73 11.98 -15.64
C GLY A 190 4.27 10.99 -14.60
N ALA A 191 3.52 10.75 -13.52
CA ALA A 191 3.90 9.76 -12.50
C ALA A 191 3.96 8.33 -13.04
N MET A 192 3.04 7.96 -13.94
CA MET A 192 3.06 6.65 -14.60
C MET A 192 4.23 6.50 -15.58
N ASP A 193 4.54 7.54 -16.35
CA ASP A 193 5.66 7.56 -17.29
C ASP A 193 6.99 7.48 -16.54
N GLU A 194 7.14 8.19 -15.43
CA GLU A 194 8.32 8.07 -14.58
C GLU A 194 8.46 6.66 -13.99
N LEU A 195 7.37 6.10 -13.46
CA LEU A 195 7.39 4.74 -12.92
C LEU A 195 7.76 3.72 -14.02
N ARG A 196 7.20 3.89 -15.22
CA ARG A 196 7.54 3.06 -16.38
C ARG A 196 9.02 3.19 -16.75
N TRP A 197 9.55 4.41 -16.79
CA TRP A 197 10.96 4.65 -17.07
C TRP A 197 11.87 3.92 -16.07
N ARG A 198 11.59 4.05 -14.77
CA ARG A 198 12.36 3.35 -13.72
C ARG A 198 12.25 1.83 -13.80
N ILE A 199 11.08 1.30 -14.19
CA ILE A 199 10.91 -0.14 -14.42
C ILE A 199 11.79 -0.60 -15.59
N GLU A 200 11.81 0.13 -16.70
CA GLU A 200 12.65 -0.21 -17.85
C GLU A 200 14.14 -0.08 -17.52
N GLU A 201 14.54 0.99 -16.84
CA GLU A 201 15.91 1.17 -16.33
C GLU A 201 16.34 -0.01 -15.44
N ALA A 202 15.49 -0.42 -14.49
CA ALA A 202 15.77 -1.57 -13.63
C ALA A 202 15.83 -2.89 -14.42
N LYS A 203 15.03 -3.06 -15.47
CA LYS A 203 15.11 -4.24 -16.35
C LYS A 203 16.40 -4.24 -17.15
N GLU A 204 16.82 -3.11 -17.71
CA GLU A 204 18.06 -2.99 -18.47
C GLU A 204 19.29 -3.21 -17.56
N ALA A 205 19.30 -2.62 -16.36
CA ALA A 205 20.33 -2.88 -15.36
C ALA A 205 20.44 -4.38 -14.99
N ARG A 206 19.32 -5.12 -15.03
CA ARG A 206 19.30 -6.59 -14.83
C ARG A 206 19.79 -7.38 -16.05
N LYS A 207 19.73 -6.81 -17.25
CA LYS A 207 20.22 -7.43 -18.51
C LYS A 207 21.71 -7.16 -18.74
N ALA A 208 22.24 -6.07 -18.19
CA ALA A 208 23.66 -5.76 -18.28
C ALA A 208 24.49 -6.96 -17.78
N PRO A 209 25.50 -7.41 -18.54
CA PRO A 209 26.34 -8.52 -18.10
C PRO A 209 26.99 -8.16 -16.76
N ALA A 210 27.03 -9.13 -15.84
CA ALA A 210 27.82 -8.98 -14.63
C ALA A 210 29.23 -8.52 -15.04
N LEU A 211 29.71 -7.43 -14.43
CA LEU A 211 31.09 -7.00 -14.57
C LEU A 211 32.02 -8.23 -14.47
N PRO A 212 33.10 -8.32 -15.27
CA PRO A 212 34.01 -9.45 -15.22
C PRO A 212 34.40 -9.70 -13.78
N ALA A 213 34.20 -10.94 -13.31
CA ALA A 213 34.57 -11.33 -11.97
C ALA A 213 36.06 -11.04 -11.78
N THR A 214 36.41 -10.07 -10.94
CA THR A 214 37.71 -10.09 -10.28
C THR A 214 37.79 -11.41 -9.52
N PRO A 215 38.95 -12.09 -9.50
CA PRO A 215 39.09 -13.47 -9.00
C PRO A 215 38.65 -13.68 -7.53
N ASP A 216 38.36 -12.60 -6.80
CA ASP A 216 37.96 -12.59 -5.39
C ASP A 216 36.44 -12.45 -5.15
N ARG A 217 35.61 -12.37 -6.19
CA ARG A 217 34.15 -12.28 -6.04
C ARG A 217 33.46 -13.39 -6.82
N GLY A 218 32.91 -14.35 -6.08
CA GLY A 218 32.12 -15.45 -6.61
C GLY A 218 31.07 -14.98 -7.60
N ARG A 219 30.84 -15.81 -8.63
CA ARG A 219 29.91 -15.62 -9.74
C ARG A 219 28.60 -14.98 -9.25
N ALA A 220 28.36 -13.70 -9.60
CA ALA A 220 27.13 -13.01 -9.27
C ALA A 220 25.95 -13.70 -9.98
N THR A 221 25.31 -14.62 -9.27
CA THR A 221 24.09 -15.28 -9.74
C THR A 221 22.95 -14.27 -9.69
N ARG A 222 22.13 -14.26 -10.75
CA ARG A 222 20.94 -13.42 -10.89
C ARG A 222 20.12 -13.45 -9.61
N ALA A 223 19.88 -12.28 -8.99
CA ALA A 223 19.01 -12.19 -7.83
C ALA A 223 17.57 -12.57 -8.24
N ARG A 224 17.14 -13.77 -7.83
CA ARG A 224 15.73 -14.19 -7.92
C ARG A 224 14.90 -13.19 -7.09
N PRO A 225 13.67 -12.83 -7.52
CA PRO A 225 12.79 -12.06 -6.65
C PRO A 225 12.73 -12.72 -5.27
N PRO A 226 12.86 -11.93 -4.18
CA PRO A 226 12.91 -12.49 -2.84
C PRO A 226 11.67 -13.35 -2.61
N ARG A 227 11.89 -14.54 -2.03
CA ARG A 227 10.78 -15.37 -1.56
C ARG A 227 10.19 -14.70 -0.34
N PHE A 228 8.90 -14.41 -0.37
CA PHE A 228 8.18 -13.92 0.79
C PHE A 228 8.25 -14.98 1.90
N ALA A 229 8.55 -14.53 3.12
CA ALA A 229 8.43 -15.39 4.28
C ALA A 229 6.94 -15.59 4.58
N PRO A 230 6.44 -16.84 4.71
CA PRO A 230 5.11 -17.08 5.26
C PRO A 230 4.99 -16.42 6.63
N ALA A 231 3.80 -15.93 6.95
CA ALA A 231 3.54 -15.33 8.25
C ALA A 231 4.01 -16.25 9.40
N GLY A 232 4.49 -15.62 10.48
CA GLY A 232 4.93 -16.29 11.73
C GLY A 232 6.11 -17.26 11.61
N GLN A 233 6.81 -17.30 10.48
CA GLN A 233 8.14 -17.87 10.41
C GLN A 233 9.15 -16.81 10.90
N SER A 234 9.38 -16.76 12.21
CA SER A 234 10.54 -16.07 12.78
C SER A 234 11.75 -16.99 12.68
N THR A 235 12.68 -16.68 11.78
CA THR A 235 14.04 -17.26 11.76
C THR A 235 14.97 -16.49 12.68
#